data_AF-A0A6M0HWT2-F1
#
_entry.id   AF-A0A6M0HWT2-F1
#
_cell.length_a   1.000
_cell.length_b   1.000
_cell.length_c   1.000
_cell.angle_alpha   90.00
_cell.angle_beta   90.00
_cell.angle_gamma   90.00
#
_symmetry.space_group_name_H-M   'P 1'
#
loop_
_entity.id
_entity.type
_entity.pdbx_description
1 polymer ?
#
loop_
_entity_poly.entity_id
_entity_poly.type
_entity_poly.pdbx_seq_one_letter_code
_entity_poly.pdbx_strand_id
1 'polypeptide(L)'
;MPTILDIFNQDAFSAASLTGNIAMVPNSYGRINELGLFTAEPVATTSVIVIIENGVLNLLPTRPRGGPASLGTRGKQKPASFVVPHIPHEDSVLATDVQNMLALTSNGDAGLETVLGFLNRKLITMRRKHAITLENLRMGAVKGIIRDSDGSVLLNLFTAFGVTEQVVDFLLGTPATDVVGKCQDVTGYMEDNLLGETMTGVHALCSPEWFRKLITHASVKEAYKYYASAPNPMRQDVRKGFEFGGITFEEYRGSASFMQEDGTTSVPQRFIPAGDVRFIPLGTTDTFTNYWSPPDFWGSVNQAPNGADSEVFV
;
A
#
# COMPACT_ATOMS: atom_id res chain seq x y z
N MET A 1 50.75 -18.24 1.13
CA MET A 1 49.66 -18.77 0.29
C MET A 1 48.44 -17.91 0.57
N PRO A 2 47.77 -17.32 -0.43
CA PRO A 2 46.57 -16.55 -0.16
C PRO A 2 45.53 -17.54 0.36
N THR A 3 45.01 -17.27 1.55
CA THR A 3 43.84 -17.96 2.08
C THR A 3 42.74 -17.84 1.04
N ILE A 4 42.38 -18.95 0.38
CA ILE A 4 41.14 -19.05 -0.34
C ILE A 4 40.08 -18.69 0.70
N LEU A 5 39.45 -17.53 0.51
CA LEU A 5 38.35 -17.08 1.34
C LEU A 5 37.30 -18.19 1.18
N ASP A 6 37.04 -18.94 2.26
CA ASP A 6 36.02 -19.99 2.29
C ASP A 6 34.64 -19.34 2.19
N ILE A 7 34.33 -18.87 0.98
CA ILE A 7 33.15 -18.12 0.61
C ILE A 7 31.91 -19.01 0.68
N PHE A 8 32.07 -20.34 0.59
CA PHE A 8 30.94 -21.27 0.53
C PHE A 8 30.54 -21.84 1.91
N ASN A 9 31.42 -21.83 2.91
CA ASN A 9 31.07 -22.21 4.29
C ASN A 9 30.93 -21.02 5.26
N GLN A 10 31.00 -19.78 4.77
CA GLN A 10 30.80 -18.60 5.63
C GLN A 10 29.32 -18.30 5.84
N ASP A 11 28.96 -18.04 7.10
CA ASP A 11 27.65 -17.55 7.55
C ASP A 11 27.20 -16.27 6.82
N ALA A 12 28.11 -15.60 6.09
CA ALA A 12 27.82 -14.43 5.26
C ALA A 12 26.80 -14.71 4.13
N PHE A 13 26.59 -15.96 3.72
CA PHE A 13 25.61 -16.35 2.69
C PHE A 13 24.41 -17.13 3.26
N SER A 14 24.28 -17.23 4.59
CA SER A 14 23.09 -17.81 5.20
C SER A 14 21.87 -16.91 4.95
N ALA A 15 20.67 -17.50 4.88
CA ALA A 15 19.43 -16.76 4.68
C ALA A 15 19.28 -15.63 5.72
N ALA A 16 19.65 -15.88 6.98
CA ALA A 16 19.62 -14.88 8.05
C ALA A 16 20.55 -13.68 7.79
N SER A 17 21.79 -13.91 7.35
CA SER A 17 22.75 -12.83 7.03
C SER A 17 22.33 -12.02 5.80
N LEU A 18 21.77 -12.69 4.79
CA LEU A 18 21.26 -12.02 3.60
C LEU A 18 20.01 -11.19 3.94
N THR A 19 19.05 -11.74 4.70
CA THR A 19 17.89 -10.98 5.19
C THR A 19 18.31 -9.76 6.00
N GLY A 20 19.29 -9.89 6.92
CA GLY A 20 19.79 -8.77 7.72
C GLY A 20 20.48 -7.66 6.90
N ASN A 21 21.30 -8.03 5.92
CA ASN A 21 21.95 -7.06 5.02
C ASN A 21 20.95 -6.35 4.12
N ILE A 22 19.94 -7.08 3.65
CA ILE A 22 18.85 -6.49 2.90
C ILE A 22 18.13 -5.56 3.90
N ALA A 23 17.67 -5.98 5.08
CA ALA A 23 16.89 -5.17 6.05
C ALA A 23 17.43 -3.74 6.30
N MET A 24 18.74 -3.54 6.25
CA MET A 24 19.37 -2.22 6.37
C MET A 24 19.06 -1.23 5.23
N VAL A 25 18.71 -1.70 4.03
CA VAL A 25 18.34 -0.82 2.90
C VAL A 25 16.87 -0.41 3.05
N PRO A 26 16.57 0.87 3.34
CA PRO A 26 15.19 1.30 3.57
C PRO A 26 14.34 1.09 2.31
N ASN A 27 13.19 0.46 2.47
CA ASN A 27 12.21 0.36 1.41
C ASN A 27 11.38 1.64 1.33
N SER A 28 11.89 2.67 0.67
CA SER A 28 11.20 3.96 0.51
C SER A 28 10.29 4.02 -0.72
N TYR A 29 9.91 2.87 -1.30
CA TYR A 29 9.10 2.86 -2.51
C TYR A 29 7.61 2.79 -2.20
N GLY A 30 6.82 3.65 -2.85
CA GLY A 30 5.36 3.63 -2.77
C GLY A 30 4.77 4.75 -1.93
N ARG A 31 3.81 5.49 -2.48
CA ARG A 31 3.15 6.60 -1.77
C ARG A 31 2.15 6.08 -0.74
N ILE A 32 1.48 4.95 -1.00
CA ILE A 32 0.62 4.33 0.01
C ILE A 32 1.44 3.89 1.22
N ASN A 33 2.65 3.34 0.98
CA ASN A 33 3.56 3.00 2.06
C ASN A 33 3.92 4.24 2.92
N GLU A 34 4.24 5.37 2.27
CA GLU A 34 4.53 6.63 2.98
C GLU A 34 3.33 7.17 3.77
N LEU A 35 2.10 6.92 3.32
CA LEU A 35 0.89 7.30 4.06
C LEU A 35 0.68 6.46 5.33
N GLY A 36 1.41 5.35 5.49
CA GLY A 36 1.35 4.51 6.68
C GLY A 36 -0.01 3.87 6.92
N LEU A 37 -0.82 3.70 5.85
CA LEU A 37 -2.19 3.20 5.95
C LEU A 37 -2.25 1.77 6.44
N PHE A 38 -1.36 0.91 5.93
CA PHE A 38 -1.38 -0.52 6.20
C PHE A 38 -0.44 -0.88 7.34
N THR A 39 -0.99 -1.39 8.44
CA THR A 39 -0.20 -1.96 9.53
C THR A 39 0.23 -3.39 9.18
N ALA A 40 1.46 -3.79 9.55
CA ALA A 40 1.94 -5.14 9.28
C ALA A 40 1.57 -6.09 10.43
N GLU A 41 0.85 -7.17 10.11
CA GLU A 41 0.47 -8.22 11.06
C GLU A 41 0.98 -9.59 10.57
N PRO A 42 2.03 -10.15 11.20
CA PRO A 42 2.53 -11.47 10.84
C PRO A 42 1.62 -12.57 11.41
N VAL A 43 1.32 -13.57 10.60
CA VAL A 43 0.50 -14.73 10.96
C VAL A 43 1.27 -16.03 10.77
N ALA A 44 0.92 -17.05 11.56
CA ALA A 44 1.57 -18.37 11.50
C ALA A 44 0.91 -19.32 10.49
N THR A 45 -0.11 -18.86 9.75
CA THR A 45 -0.93 -19.67 8.83
C THR A 45 -0.94 -19.07 7.43
N THR A 46 -1.19 -19.92 6.42
CA THR A 46 -1.31 -19.50 5.00
C THR A 46 -2.65 -18.87 4.65
N SER A 47 -3.61 -18.95 5.58
CA SER A 47 -4.90 -18.28 5.50
C SER A 47 -5.17 -17.44 6.73
N VAL A 48 -5.83 -16.31 6.55
CA VAL A 48 -6.29 -15.42 7.62
C VAL A 48 -7.81 -15.43 7.65
N ILE A 49 -8.38 -15.58 8.85
CA ILE A 49 -9.81 -15.45 9.06
C ILE A 49 -10.05 -14.09 9.71
N VAL A 50 -10.66 -13.18 8.96
CA VAL A 50 -11.08 -11.89 9.50
C VAL A 50 -12.53 -12.03 9.95
N ILE A 51 -12.78 -11.67 11.20
CA ILE A 51 -14.13 -11.67 11.76
C ILE A 51 -14.70 -10.27 11.61
N ILE A 52 -15.70 -10.12 10.75
CA ILE A 52 -16.42 -8.86 10.61
C ILE A 52 -17.45 -8.81 11.73
N GLU A 53 -17.22 -7.95 12.72
CA GLU A 53 -18.19 -7.61 13.75
C GLU A 53 -18.85 -6.29 13.39
N ASN A 54 -20.13 -6.33 13.02
CA ASN A 54 -20.93 -5.11 12.95
C ASN A 54 -21.20 -4.65 14.39
N GLY A 55 -20.26 -3.87 14.94
CA GLY A 55 -20.32 -3.30 16.27
C GLY A 55 -21.58 -2.45 16.39
N VAL A 56 -22.61 -2.98 17.04
CA VAL A 56 -23.80 -2.18 17.34
C VAL A 56 -23.43 -1.24 18.49
N LEU A 57 -22.96 -0.04 18.16
CA LEU A 57 -22.88 1.06 19.13
C LEU A 57 -24.31 1.46 19.53
N ASN A 58 -24.84 0.75 20.51
CA ASN A 58 -26.10 1.11 21.16
C ASN A 58 -25.82 2.06 22.31
N LEU A 59 -26.60 3.13 22.40
CA LEU A 59 -26.66 3.94 23.62
C LEU A 59 -27.09 3.06 24.79
N LEU A 60 -26.30 3.07 25.87
CA LEU A 60 -26.63 2.37 27.10
C LEU A 60 -27.85 3.05 27.75
N PRO A 61 -28.93 2.32 28.07
CA PRO A 61 -30.10 2.92 28.71
C PRO A 61 -29.73 3.39 30.12
N THR A 62 -30.14 4.60 30.49
CA THR A 62 -30.00 5.08 31.87
C THR A 62 -30.89 4.24 32.79
N ARG A 63 -30.31 3.76 33.90
CA ARG A 63 -31.03 2.93 34.89
C ARG A 63 -30.83 3.49 36.30
N PRO A 64 -31.80 3.33 37.21
CA PRO A 64 -31.68 3.77 38.59
C PRO A 64 -30.49 3.09 39.28
N ARG A 65 -29.83 3.82 40.18
CA ARG A 65 -28.70 3.31 40.98
C ARG A 65 -29.14 2.05 41.74
N GLY A 66 -28.52 0.91 41.44
CA GLY A 66 -28.86 -0.40 42.02
C GLY A 66 -29.78 -1.29 41.17
N GLY A 67 -30.23 -0.83 40.00
CA GLY A 67 -30.97 -1.67 39.04
C GLY A 67 -30.07 -2.69 38.30
N PRO A 68 -30.65 -3.75 37.72
CA PRO A 68 -29.87 -4.72 36.94
C PRO A 68 -29.19 -4.05 35.76
N ALA A 69 -27.92 -4.39 35.52
CA ALA A 69 -27.12 -3.87 34.41
C ALA A 69 -27.75 -4.21 33.04
N SER A 70 -27.47 -3.40 32.02
CA SER A 70 -27.75 -3.78 30.64
C SER A 70 -26.84 -4.93 30.22
N LEU A 71 -27.41 -6.01 29.69
CA LEU A 71 -26.65 -7.10 29.11
C LEU A 71 -26.09 -6.68 27.75
N GLY A 72 -24.78 -6.76 27.58
CA GLY A 72 -24.14 -6.55 26.28
C GLY A 72 -24.62 -7.62 25.30
N THR A 73 -25.29 -7.19 24.23
CA THR A 73 -25.59 -8.10 23.11
C THR A 73 -24.35 -8.17 22.23
N ARG A 74 -23.78 -9.36 22.04
CA ARG A 74 -22.67 -9.55 21.10
C ARG A 74 -23.20 -9.41 19.67
N GLY A 75 -22.48 -8.66 18.84
CA GLY A 75 -22.76 -8.55 17.42
C GLY A 75 -22.70 -9.92 16.73
N LYS A 76 -23.44 -10.09 15.64
CA LYS A 76 -23.35 -11.30 14.81
C LYS A 76 -22.01 -11.27 14.08
N GLN A 77 -21.13 -12.20 14.40
CA GLN A 77 -19.85 -12.39 13.73
C GLN A 77 -20.07 -13.04 12.35
N LYS A 78 -19.46 -12.48 11.30
CA LYS A 78 -19.34 -13.14 9.99
C LYS A 78 -17.86 -13.39 9.70
N PRO A 79 -17.37 -14.64 9.85
CA PRO A 79 -15.99 -14.96 9.50
C PRO A 79 -15.83 -14.98 7.97
N ALA A 80 -14.84 -14.25 7.47
CA ALA A 80 -14.38 -14.31 6.09
C ALA A 80 -12.95 -14.86 6.08
N SER A 81 -12.71 -15.90 5.29
CA SER A 81 -11.38 -16.51 5.13
C SER A 81 -10.70 -15.99 3.87
N PHE A 82 -9.45 -15.58 4.00
CA PHE A 82 -8.60 -15.11 2.92
C PHE A 82 -7.34 -15.96 2.84
N VAL A 83 -6.96 -16.37 1.64
CA VAL A 83 -5.70 -17.08 1.38
C VAL A 83 -4.65 -16.04 1.01
N VAL A 84 -3.48 -16.09 1.65
CA VAL A 84 -2.38 -15.16 1.35
C VAL A 84 -1.66 -15.65 0.09
N PRO A 85 -1.56 -14.83 -0.98
CA PRO A 85 -0.87 -15.24 -2.20
C PRO A 85 0.65 -15.31 -1.98
N HIS A 86 1.28 -16.32 -2.57
CA HIS A 86 2.73 -16.50 -2.55
C HIS A 86 3.36 -15.96 -3.85
N ILE A 87 4.38 -15.12 -3.73
CA ILE A 87 5.02 -14.44 -4.88
C ILE A 87 6.52 -14.75 -4.86
N PRO A 88 6.96 -15.92 -5.35
CA PRO A 88 8.36 -16.29 -5.38
C PRO A 88 9.12 -15.49 -6.45
N HIS A 89 10.33 -15.02 -6.12
CA HIS A 89 11.24 -14.41 -7.10
C HIS A 89 12.67 -14.91 -6.88
N GLU A 90 13.13 -15.79 -7.77
CA GLU A 90 14.47 -16.35 -7.74
C GLU A 90 15.38 -15.69 -8.78
N ASP A 91 16.67 -15.62 -8.48
CA ASP A 91 17.72 -15.17 -9.40
C ASP A 91 19.01 -15.95 -9.11
N SER A 92 19.86 -16.09 -10.13
CA SER A 92 21.14 -16.80 -10.02
C SER A 92 22.31 -15.87 -10.33
N VAL A 93 23.47 -16.19 -9.77
CA VAL A 93 24.73 -15.49 -10.03
C VAL A 93 25.69 -16.49 -10.67
N LEU A 94 26.02 -16.28 -11.94
CA LEU A 94 26.99 -17.11 -12.65
C LEU A 94 28.37 -16.45 -12.62
N ALA A 95 29.42 -17.27 -12.72
CA ALA A 95 30.80 -16.78 -12.76
C ALA A 95 31.03 -15.81 -13.94
N THR A 96 30.36 -16.04 -15.06
CA THR A 96 30.38 -15.17 -16.25
C THR A 96 29.80 -13.78 -16.00
N ASP A 97 28.90 -13.64 -15.04
CA ASP A 97 28.24 -12.36 -14.75
C ASP A 97 29.16 -11.42 -13.95
N VAL A 98 30.08 -11.99 -13.17
CA VAL A 98 31.05 -11.24 -12.35
C VAL A 98 32.38 -11.05 -13.09
N GLN A 99 32.73 -12.00 -13.97
CA GLN A 99 33.99 -11.96 -14.71
C GLN A 99 34.07 -10.72 -15.61
N ASN A 100 35.17 -9.96 -15.49
CA ASN A 100 35.44 -8.73 -16.26
C ASN A 100 34.42 -7.58 -16.04
N MET A 101 33.54 -7.70 -15.05
CA MET A 101 32.63 -6.62 -14.69
C MET A 101 33.37 -5.60 -13.81
N LEU A 102 33.20 -4.31 -14.13
CA LEU A 102 33.76 -3.22 -13.33
C LEU A 102 32.70 -2.66 -12.40
N ALA A 103 33.07 -2.50 -11.13
CA ALA A 103 32.29 -1.84 -10.11
C ALA A 103 32.93 -0.51 -9.73
N LEU A 104 32.09 0.50 -9.49
CA LEU A 104 32.57 1.72 -8.85
C LEU A 104 32.81 1.43 -7.37
N THR A 105 34.05 1.59 -6.91
CA THR A 105 34.39 1.42 -5.49
C THR A 105 33.94 2.64 -4.68
N SER A 106 33.81 2.50 -3.36
CA SER A 106 33.44 3.60 -2.45
C SER A 106 34.39 4.80 -2.52
N ASN A 107 35.58 4.63 -3.08
CA ASN A 107 36.61 5.64 -3.21
C ASN A 107 36.59 6.36 -4.57
N GLY A 108 35.63 6.02 -5.46
CA GLY A 108 35.49 6.62 -6.79
C GLY A 108 36.33 5.96 -7.89
N ASP A 109 37.17 4.98 -7.55
CA ASP A 109 37.96 4.21 -8.51
C ASP A 109 37.16 3.04 -9.10
N ALA A 110 37.37 2.74 -10.38
CA ALA A 110 36.81 1.55 -11.04
C ALA A 110 37.68 0.32 -10.74
N GLY A 111 37.12 -0.65 -10.01
CA GLY A 111 37.75 -1.93 -9.70
C GLY A 111 36.97 -3.10 -10.30
N LEU A 112 37.56 -4.31 -10.29
CA LEU A 112 36.81 -5.52 -10.64
C LEU A 112 35.69 -5.74 -9.61
N GLU A 113 34.49 -6.06 -10.10
CA GLU A 113 33.32 -6.36 -9.27
C GLU A 113 33.61 -7.60 -8.40
N THR A 114 33.18 -7.52 -7.14
CA THR A 114 33.27 -8.65 -6.22
C THR A 114 31.98 -9.45 -6.27
N VAL A 115 32.07 -10.77 -6.04
CA VAL A 115 30.88 -11.64 -5.97
C VAL A 115 29.87 -11.12 -4.95
N LEU A 116 30.33 -10.64 -3.79
CA LEU A 116 29.50 -10.06 -2.74
C LEU A 116 28.83 -8.74 -3.17
N GLY A 117 29.54 -7.86 -3.88
CA GLY A 117 29.00 -6.59 -4.38
C GLY A 117 27.88 -6.80 -5.41
N PHE A 118 28.09 -7.74 -6.32
CA PHE A 118 27.09 -8.09 -7.33
C PHE A 118 25.86 -8.77 -6.72
N LEU A 119 26.08 -9.71 -5.79
CA LEU A 119 25.00 -10.37 -5.05
C LEU A 119 24.13 -9.34 -4.30
N ASN A 120 24.74 -8.43 -3.54
CA ASN A 120 24.00 -7.38 -2.83
C ASN A 120 23.19 -6.49 -3.78
N ARG A 121 23.73 -6.16 -4.96
CA ARG A 121 23.01 -5.37 -5.97
C ARG A 121 21.79 -6.10 -6.52
N LYS A 122 21.91 -7.41 -6.79
CA LYS A 122 20.78 -8.26 -7.19
C LYS A 122 19.73 -8.32 -6.10
N LEU A 123 20.11 -8.58 -4.85
CA LEU A 123 19.19 -8.64 -3.72
C LEU A 123 18.44 -7.31 -3.50
N ILE A 124 19.11 -6.16 -3.63
CA ILE A 124 18.47 -4.84 -3.59
C ILE A 124 17.45 -4.69 -4.72
N THR A 125 17.77 -5.18 -5.91
CA THR A 125 16.86 -5.13 -7.07
C THR A 125 15.65 -6.03 -6.86
N MET A 126 15.84 -7.24 -6.32
CA MET A 126 14.78 -8.18 -5.99
C MET A 126 13.83 -7.61 -4.95
N ARG A 127 14.36 -7.01 -3.87
CA ARG A 127 13.52 -6.28 -2.92
C ARG A 127 12.70 -5.19 -3.60
N ARG A 128 13.33 -4.36 -4.43
CA ARG A 128 12.61 -3.25 -5.10
C ARG A 128 11.44 -3.76 -5.93
N LYS A 129 11.57 -4.94 -6.56
CA LYS A 129 10.46 -5.59 -7.26
C LYS A 129 9.35 -6.00 -6.29
N HIS A 130 9.68 -6.67 -5.17
CA HIS A 130 8.69 -7.02 -4.14
C HIS A 130 7.98 -5.78 -3.58
N ALA A 131 8.70 -4.69 -3.34
CA ALA A 131 8.13 -3.43 -2.86
C ALA A 131 7.11 -2.83 -3.83
N ILE A 132 7.41 -2.82 -5.14
CA ILE A 132 6.49 -2.35 -6.17
C ILE A 132 5.25 -3.25 -6.24
N THR A 133 5.43 -4.56 -6.15
CA THR A 133 4.32 -5.53 -6.14
C THR A 133 3.44 -5.32 -4.91
N LEU A 134 4.02 -5.11 -3.72
CA LEU A 134 3.27 -4.82 -2.50
C LEU A 134 2.46 -3.53 -2.62
N GLU A 135 3.06 -2.47 -3.16
CA GLU A 135 2.35 -1.21 -3.44
C GLU A 135 1.17 -1.43 -4.40
N ASN A 136 1.34 -2.25 -5.45
CA ASN A 136 0.26 -2.60 -6.37
C ASN A 136 -0.88 -3.36 -5.68
N LEU A 137 -0.57 -4.32 -4.79
CA LEU A 137 -1.56 -5.06 -4.01
C LEU A 137 -2.32 -4.13 -3.06
N ARG A 138 -1.62 -3.22 -2.37
CA ARG A 138 -2.23 -2.20 -1.50
C ARG A 138 -3.13 -1.24 -2.28
N MET A 139 -2.69 -0.80 -3.47
CA MET A 139 -3.54 -0.01 -4.37
C MET A 139 -4.77 -0.79 -4.84
N GLY A 140 -4.62 -2.09 -5.12
CA GLY A 140 -5.74 -2.98 -5.43
C GLY A 140 -6.73 -3.07 -4.27
N ALA A 141 -6.22 -3.15 -3.03
CA ALA A 141 -7.05 -3.16 -1.83
C ALA A 141 -7.83 -1.85 -1.65
N VAL A 142 -7.19 -0.69 -1.87
CA VAL A 142 -7.86 0.63 -1.86
C VAL A 142 -8.95 0.73 -2.92
N LYS A 143 -8.76 0.09 -4.09
CA LYS A 143 -9.78 0.03 -5.14
C LYS A 143 -10.87 -1.01 -4.88
N GLY A 144 -10.71 -1.85 -3.86
CA GLY A 144 -11.61 -2.94 -3.50
C GLY A 144 -11.46 -4.21 -4.36
N ILE A 145 -10.61 -4.21 -5.38
CA ILE A 145 -10.33 -5.39 -6.21
C ILE A 145 -8.83 -5.53 -6.39
N ILE A 146 -8.29 -6.60 -5.80
CA ILE A 146 -6.89 -6.99 -5.93
C ILE A 146 -6.77 -7.85 -7.18
N ARG A 147 -5.85 -7.46 -8.06
CA ARG A 147 -5.56 -8.17 -9.32
C ARG A 147 -4.13 -8.68 -9.29
N ASP A 148 -3.93 -9.80 -9.95
CA ASP A 148 -2.59 -10.31 -10.24
C ASP A 148 -1.95 -9.53 -11.39
N SER A 149 -0.67 -9.80 -11.62
CA SER A 149 0.16 -9.26 -12.70
C SER A 149 -0.39 -9.51 -14.11
N ASP A 150 -1.14 -10.59 -14.32
CA ASP A 150 -1.82 -10.93 -15.58
C ASP A 150 -3.18 -10.23 -15.77
N GLY A 151 -3.63 -9.47 -14.75
CA GLY A 151 -4.92 -8.79 -14.72
C GLY A 151 -6.09 -9.63 -14.22
N SER A 152 -5.87 -10.91 -13.90
CA SER A 152 -6.85 -11.78 -13.23
C SER A 152 -7.19 -11.23 -11.84
N VAL A 153 -8.41 -11.52 -11.36
CA VAL A 153 -8.87 -11.04 -10.05
C VAL A 153 -8.45 -12.06 -8.99
N LEU A 154 -7.54 -11.65 -8.11
CA LEU A 154 -7.12 -12.46 -6.94
C LEU A 154 -8.18 -12.42 -5.85
N LEU A 155 -8.65 -11.20 -5.52
CA LEU A 155 -9.58 -11.00 -4.43
C LEU A 155 -10.48 -9.80 -4.70
N ASN A 156 -11.79 -10.01 -4.60
CA ASN A 156 -12.78 -8.95 -4.63
C ASN A 156 -13.25 -8.66 -3.20
N LEU A 157 -12.77 -7.55 -2.63
CA LEU A 157 -13.08 -7.14 -1.26
C LEU A 157 -14.55 -6.71 -1.14
N PHE A 158 -15.13 -6.07 -2.16
CA PHE A 158 -16.55 -5.70 -2.13
C PHE A 158 -17.44 -6.92 -1.95
N THR A 159 -17.16 -8.01 -2.68
CA THR A 159 -17.90 -9.27 -2.53
C THR A 159 -17.61 -9.94 -1.20
N ALA A 160 -16.36 -9.97 -0.75
CA ALA A 160 -15.97 -10.64 0.49
C ALA A 160 -16.56 -9.96 1.74
N PHE A 161 -16.61 -8.63 1.77
CA PHE A 161 -17.20 -7.85 2.86
C PHE A 161 -18.71 -7.59 2.68
N GLY A 162 -19.27 -7.88 1.50
CA GLY A 162 -20.67 -7.62 1.19
C GLY A 162 -21.00 -6.13 1.09
N VAL A 163 -20.03 -5.31 0.70
CA VAL A 163 -20.15 -3.85 0.55
C VAL A 163 -20.29 -3.51 -0.92
N THR A 164 -21.16 -2.54 -1.25
CA THR A 164 -21.30 -2.03 -2.61
C THR A 164 -20.39 -0.83 -2.83
N GLU A 165 -19.68 -0.78 -3.95
CA GLU A 165 -18.88 0.38 -4.34
C GLU A 165 -19.79 1.60 -4.54
N GLN A 166 -19.52 2.70 -3.82
CA GLN A 166 -20.17 3.97 -4.10
C GLN A 166 -19.34 4.78 -5.08
N VAL A 167 -20.00 5.25 -6.12
CA VAL A 167 -19.39 6.07 -7.17
C VAL A 167 -20.04 7.44 -7.16
N VAL A 168 -19.22 8.47 -6.90
CA VAL A 168 -19.64 9.87 -6.93
C VAL A 168 -19.07 10.53 -8.17
N ASP A 169 -19.93 10.94 -9.10
CA ASP A 169 -19.52 11.79 -10.22
C ASP A 169 -19.45 13.26 -9.78
N PHE A 170 -18.24 13.82 -9.81
CA PHE A 170 -17.97 15.21 -9.47
C PHE A 170 -18.37 16.19 -10.58
N LEU A 171 -18.75 15.72 -11.78
CA LEU A 171 -19.24 16.55 -12.89
C LEU A 171 -18.35 17.78 -13.16
N LEU A 172 -17.03 17.60 -13.11
CA LEU A 172 -16.03 18.68 -13.22
C LEU A 172 -16.00 19.37 -14.60
N GLY A 173 -16.74 18.86 -15.58
CA GLY A 173 -16.95 19.52 -16.88
C GLY A 173 -17.99 20.63 -16.85
N THR A 174 -18.83 20.69 -15.81
CA THR A 174 -19.94 21.64 -15.71
C THR A 174 -19.55 22.79 -14.76
N PRO A 175 -19.45 24.05 -15.24
CA PRO A 175 -18.98 25.17 -14.42
C PRO A 175 -19.87 25.49 -13.20
N ALA A 176 -21.16 25.17 -13.27
CA ALA A 176 -22.14 25.42 -12.22
C ALA A 176 -22.20 24.33 -11.14
N THR A 177 -21.40 23.26 -11.25
CA THR A 177 -21.41 22.18 -10.26
C THR A 177 -20.93 22.68 -8.89
N ASP A 178 -21.68 22.34 -7.85
CA ASP A 178 -21.26 22.49 -6.47
C ASP A 178 -20.25 21.39 -6.10
N VAL A 179 -18.96 21.72 -6.22
CA VAL A 179 -17.86 20.80 -5.91
C VAL A 179 -17.72 20.61 -4.39
N VAL A 180 -18.09 21.61 -3.57
CA VAL A 180 -18.03 21.50 -2.11
C VAL A 180 -19.07 20.52 -1.60
N GLY A 181 -20.30 20.61 -2.11
CA GLY A 181 -21.36 19.64 -1.81
C GLY A 181 -20.94 18.21 -2.17
N LYS A 182 -20.26 18.02 -3.31
CA LYS A 182 -19.71 16.70 -3.69
C LYS A 182 -18.61 16.19 -2.76
N CYS A 183 -17.74 17.06 -2.26
CA CYS A 183 -16.78 16.67 -1.22
C CYS A 183 -17.50 16.25 0.07
N GLN A 184 -18.55 16.98 0.47
CA GLN A 184 -19.34 16.68 1.66
C GLN A 184 -20.11 15.36 1.53
N ASP A 185 -20.65 15.06 0.35
CA ASP A 185 -21.30 13.77 0.06
C ASP A 185 -20.32 12.61 0.28
N VAL A 186 -19.06 12.77 -0.13
CA VAL A 186 -18.01 11.76 0.04
C VAL A 186 -17.63 11.61 1.52
N THR A 187 -17.35 12.72 2.22
CA THR A 187 -16.97 12.65 3.64
C THR A 187 -18.12 12.13 4.49
N GLY A 188 -19.36 12.56 4.23
CA GLY A 188 -20.55 12.10 4.94
C GLY A 188 -20.81 10.61 4.72
N TYR A 189 -20.66 10.12 3.47
CA TYR A 189 -20.76 8.69 3.20
C TYR A 189 -19.72 7.89 3.99
N MET A 190 -18.48 8.38 4.09
CA MET A 190 -17.44 7.69 4.87
C MET A 190 -17.76 7.70 6.36
N GLU A 191 -18.19 8.83 6.92
CA GLU A 191 -18.59 8.97 8.33
C GLU A 191 -19.74 8.03 8.72
N ASP A 192 -20.78 7.95 7.87
CA ASP A 192 -21.94 7.10 8.13
C ASP A 192 -21.61 5.60 8.08
N ASN A 193 -20.56 5.21 7.34
CA ASN A 193 -20.18 3.81 7.11
C ASN A 193 -18.96 3.34 7.91
N LEU A 194 -18.36 4.18 8.76
CA LEU A 194 -17.24 3.77 9.62
C LEU A 194 -17.65 2.79 10.74
N LEU A 195 -18.95 2.63 11.03
CA LEU A 195 -19.56 1.56 11.84
C LEU A 195 -18.76 1.12 13.10
N GLY A 196 -18.19 2.07 13.84
CA GLY A 196 -17.43 1.83 15.07
C GLY A 196 -15.93 2.13 14.99
N GLU A 197 -15.44 2.48 13.81
CA GLU A 197 -14.11 3.02 13.57
C GLU A 197 -14.12 4.57 13.63
N THR A 198 -12.95 5.18 13.80
CA THR A 198 -12.79 6.64 13.72
C THR A 198 -11.95 7.03 12.51
N MET A 199 -12.21 8.20 11.93
CA MET A 199 -11.32 8.81 10.95
C MET A 199 -10.90 10.20 11.43
N THR A 200 -9.67 10.60 11.11
CA THR A 200 -9.13 11.94 11.39
C THR A 200 -9.24 12.87 10.19
N GLY A 201 -9.41 12.32 8.98
CA GLY A 201 -9.56 13.07 7.74
C GLY A 201 -9.67 12.14 6.54
N VAL A 202 -9.83 12.72 5.35
CA VAL A 202 -9.92 11.97 4.09
C VAL A 202 -8.79 12.39 3.16
N HIS A 203 -8.03 11.42 2.68
CA HIS A 203 -7.00 11.61 1.65
C HIS A 203 -7.48 11.07 0.32
N ALA A 204 -7.35 11.86 -0.73
CA ALA A 204 -7.78 11.51 -2.07
C ALA A 204 -6.57 11.38 -2.99
N LEU A 205 -6.32 10.17 -3.48
CA LEU A 205 -5.34 9.95 -4.54
C LEU A 205 -6.04 10.09 -5.89
N CYS A 206 -5.53 10.98 -6.74
CA CYS A 206 -6.18 11.33 -8.00
C CYS A 206 -5.24 11.20 -9.20
N SER A 207 -5.84 10.88 -10.35
CA SER A 207 -5.12 10.89 -11.62
C SER A 207 -4.78 12.33 -12.06
N PRO A 208 -3.69 12.53 -12.83
CA PRO A 208 -3.28 13.86 -13.32
C PRO A 208 -4.36 14.58 -14.14
N GLU A 209 -5.17 13.81 -14.88
CA GLU A 209 -6.25 14.36 -15.71
C GLU A 209 -7.41 14.86 -14.85
N TRP A 210 -7.77 14.12 -13.80
CA TRP A 210 -8.83 14.49 -12.88
C TRP A 210 -8.41 15.69 -12.01
N PHE A 211 -7.20 15.65 -11.44
CA PHE A 211 -6.68 16.74 -10.61
C PHE A 211 -6.64 18.07 -11.36
N ARG A 212 -6.20 18.04 -12.62
CA ARG A 212 -6.19 19.25 -13.47
C ARG A 212 -7.59 19.83 -13.65
N LYS A 213 -8.62 18.99 -13.79
CA LYS A 213 -10.01 19.45 -13.90
C LYS A 213 -10.50 20.07 -12.59
N LEU A 214 -10.12 19.50 -11.44
CA LEU A 214 -10.47 20.05 -10.13
C LEU A 214 -9.90 21.46 -9.94
N ILE A 215 -8.58 21.64 -10.09
CA ILE A 215 -7.92 22.94 -9.87
C ILE A 215 -8.32 24.01 -10.90
N THR A 216 -8.80 23.61 -12.08
CA THR A 216 -9.21 24.55 -13.13
C THR A 216 -10.69 24.93 -13.07
N HIS A 217 -11.49 24.25 -12.25
CA HIS A 217 -12.92 24.48 -12.10
C HIS A 217 -13.22 25.88 -11.55
N ALA A 218 -14.35 26.46 -11.96
CA ALA A 218 -14.73 27.83 -11.63
C ALA A 218 -15.00 28.02 -10.12
N SER A 219 -15.71 27.08 -9.49
CA SER A 219 -16.02 27.16 -8.05
C SER A 219 -14.78 27.04 -7.19
N VAL A 220 -13.86 26.15 -7.57
CA VAL A 220 -12.57 25.97 -6.91
C VAL A 220 -11.73 27.25 -7.04
N LYS A 221 -11.56 27.78 -8.26
CA LYS A 221 -10.82 29.04 -8.48
C LYS A 221 -11.38 30.21 -7.69
N GLU A 222 -12.70 30.37 -7.66
CA GLU A 222 -13.34 31.44 -6.88
C GLU A 222 -13.09 31.23 -5.37
N ALA A 223 -13.22 30.01 -4.85
CA ALA A 223 -12.91 29.72 -3.44
C ALA A 223 -11.47 30.11 -3.06
N TYR A 224 -10.48 29.81 -3.92
CA TYR A 224 -9.08 30.20 -3.68
C TYR A 224 -8.83 31.70 -3.80
N LYS A 225 -9.58 32.42 -4.64
CA LYS A 225 -9.45 33.87 -4.79
C LYS A 225 -9.81 34.62 -3.50
N TYR A 226 -10.75 34.10 -2.73
CA TYR A 226 -11.16 34.66 -1.44
C TYR A 226 -10.35 34.13 -0.24
N TYR A 227 -9.59 33.05 -0.41
CA TYR A 227 -8.78 32.47 0.65
C TYR A 227 -7.46 33.25 0.81
N ALA A 228 -7.46 34.23 1.72
CA ALA A 228 -6.27 34.94 2.11
C ALA A 228 -5.43 34.04 3.04
N SER A 229 -4.27 33.58 2.55
CA SER A 229 -3.11 32.94 3.26
C SER A 229 -2.81 31.48 2.89
N ALA A 230 -1.89 31.29 1.93
CA ALA A 230 -1.00 30.15 1.62
C ALA A 230 -1.59 28.73 1.37
N PRO A 231 -1.00 27.93 0.45
CA PRO A 231 -0.01 28.22 -0.57
C PRO A 231 -0.64 28.76 -1.86
N ASN A 232 -0.01 29.74 -2.51
CA ASN A 232 -0.47 30.26 -3.81
C ASN A 232 -0.38 29.16 -4.88
N PRO A 233 -1.50 28.68 -5.46
CA PRO A 233 -1.47 27.65 -6.51
C PRO A 233 -0.73 28.12 -7.77
N MET A 234 -0.59 29.43 -7.94
CA MET A 234 0.19 30.08 -9.01
C MET A 234 1.71 30.12 -8.73
N ARG A 235 2.18 29.86 -7.50
CA ARG A 235 3.60 29.92 -7.13
C ARG A 235 4.17 28.60 -6.60
N GLN A 236 3.34 27.70 -6.08
CA GLN A 236 3.77 26.44 -5.47
C GLN A 236 3.11 25.25 -6.17
N ASP A 237 3.83 24.13 -6.22
CA ASP A 237 3.29 22.89 -6.78
C ASP A 237 2.30 22.26 -5.78
N VAL A 238 1.01 22.50 -5.99
CA VAL A 238 -0.08 22.01 -5.14
C VAL A 238 -0.41 20.53 -5.36
N ARG A 239 0.27 19.86 -6.31
CA ARG A 239 -0.03 18.47 -6.69
C ARG A 239 0.16 17.45 -5.56
N LYS A 240 0.93 17.77 -4.52
CA LYS A 240 1.27 16.83 -3.44
C LYS A 240 0.45 17.02 -2.14
N GLY A 241 -0.56 17.87 -2.14
CA GLY A 241 -1.34 18.14 -0.93
C GLY A 241 -2.22 19.37 -1.09
N PHE A 242 -3.28 19.23 -1.89
CA PHE A 242 -4.26 20.27 -2.14
C PHE A 242 -5.49 20.05 -1.28
N GLU A 243 -5.70 20.88 -0.27
CA GLU A 243 -6.83 20.76 0.64
C GLU A 243 -8.06 21.53 0.12
N PHE A 244 -9.17 20.82 -0.09
CA PHE A 244 -10.43 21.42 -0.53
C PHE A 244 -11.64 20.67 0.02
N GLY A 245 -12.59 21.40 0.62
CA GLY A 245 -13.84 20.80 1.12
C GLY A 245 -13.64 19.74 2.21
N GLY A 246 -12.59 19.85 3.04
CA GLY A 246 -12.27 18.88 4.10
C GLY A 246 -11.52 17.64 3.62
N ILE A 247 -11.11 17.58 2.35
CA ILE A 247 -10.38 16.47 1.74
C ILE A 247 -9.00 16.96 1.28
N THR A 248 -7.96 16.17 1.52
CA THR A 248 -6.61 16.42 0.99
C THR A 248 -6.44 15.65 -0.31
N PHE A 249 -6.34 16.37 -1.43
CA PHE A 249 -6.12 15.81 -2.75
C PHE A 249 -4.64 15.75 -3.11
N GLU A 250 -4.22 14.61 -3.64
CA GLU A 250 -2.85 14.39 -4.09
C GLU A 250 -2.84 13.71 -5.47
N GLU A 251 -2.06 14.27 -6.39
CA GLU A 251 -1.82 13.69 -7.71
C GLU A 251 -0.88 12.49 -7.59
N TYR A 252 -1.42 11.31 -7.91
CA TYR A 252 -0.67 10.07 -7.84
C TYR A 252 -0.34 9.56 -9.25
N ARG A 253 0.96 9.50 -9.54
CA ARG A 253 1.51 9.03 -10.83
C ARG A 253 2.10 7.62 -10.78
N GLY A 254 1.76 6.86 -9.74
CA GLY A 254 2.23 5.48 -9.61
C GLY A 254 1.76 4.61 -10.77
N SER A 255 2.71 3.92 -11.40
CA SER A 255 2.45 2.92 -12.43
C SER A 255 3.41 1.76 -12.26
N ALA A 256 2.91 0.55 -12.43
CA ALA A 256 3.74 -0.65 -12.49
C ALA A 256 3.65 -1.26 -13.88
N SER A 257 4.79 -1.68 -14.41
CA SER A 257 4.86 -2.57 -15.56
C SER A 257 5.14 -3.98 -15.07
N PHE A 258 4.44 -4.96 -15.62
CA PHE A 258 4.68 -6.36 -15.32
C PHE A 258 5.54 -6.95 -16.44
N MET A 259 6.50 -7.81 -16.10
CA MET A 259 7.09 -8.69 -17.11
C MET A 259 6.23 -9.94 -17.17
N GLN A 260 5.74 -10.26 -18.36
CA GLN A 260 5.08 -11.53 -18.62
C GLN A 260 6.13 -12.67 -18.62
N GLU A 261 5.66 -13.90 -18.45
CA GLU A 261 6.52 -15.10 -18.49
C GLU A 261 7.28 -15.25 -19.82
N ASP A 262 6.78 -14.64 -20.90
CA ASP A 262 7.41 -14.61 -22.23
C ASP A 262 8.57 -13.59 -22.36
N GLY A 263 8.90 -12.87 -21.28
CA GLY A 263 9.94 -11.84 -21.25
C GLY A 263 9.51 -10.50 -21.83
N THR A 264 8.24 -10.33 -22.22
CA THR A 264 7.71 -9.04 -22.68
C THR A 264 7.24 -8.19 -21.51
N THR A 265 7.61 -6.91 -21.53
CA THR A 265 7.12 -5.95 -20.56
C THR A 265 5.73 -5.46 -20.97
N SER A 266 4.74 -5.67 -20.11
CA SER A 266 3.39 -5.16 -20.30
C SER A 266 3.38 -3.63 -20.33
N VAL A 267 2.35 -3.06 -20.96
CA VAL A 267 2.11 -1.61 -20.88
C VAL A 267 2.00 -1.21 -19.40
N PRO A 268 2.68 -0.14 -18.95
CA PRO A 268 2.61 0.31 -17.57
C PRO A 268 1.16 0.54 -17.15
N GLN A 269 0.67 -0.27 -16.22
CA GLN A 269 -0.66 -0.10 -15.66
C GLN A 269 -0.58 0.99 -14.60
N ARG A 270 -1.34 2.07 -14.81
CA ARG A 270 -1.50 3.12 -13.79
C ARG A 270 -2.30 2.54 -12.63
N PHE A 271 -1.86 2.83 -11.40
CA PHE A 271 -2.58 2.38 -10.22
C PHE A 271 -3.97 3.03 -10.14
N ILE A 272 -4.06 4.31 -10.50
CA ILE A 272 -5.31 5.05 -10.64
C ILE A 272 -5.60 5.28 -12.13
N PRO A 273 -6.75 4.80 -12.65
CA PRO A 273 -7.14 5.04 -14.03
C PRO A 273 -7.25 6.54 -14.36
N ALA A 274 -7.06 6.88 -15.63
CA ALA A 274 -7.17 8.26 -16.08
C ALA A 274 -8.59 8.79 -15.88
N GLY A 275 -8.73 9.93 -15.21
CA GLY A 275 -10.03 10.52 -14.90
C GLY A 275 -10.65 10.02 -13.59
N ASP A 276 -9.99 9.11 -12.88
CA ASP A 276 -10.48 8.61 -11.59
C ASP A 276 -9.77 9.28 -10.41
N VAL A 277 -10.44 9.19 -9.26
CA VAL A 277 -9.96 9.55 -7.92
C VAL A 277 -10.40 8.47 -6.93
N ARG A 278 -9.57 8.18 -5.93
CA ARG A 278 -9.88 7.23 -4.85
C ARG A 278 -9.72 7.92 -3.51
N PHE A 279 -10.75 7.83 -2.68
CA PHE A 279 -10.82 8.45 -1.36
C PHE A 279 -10.53 7.41 -0.30
N ILE A 280 -9.71 7.79 0.68
CA ILE A 280 -9.19 6.90 1.71
C ILE A 280 -9.36 7.60 3.06
N PRO A 281 -9.96 6.95 4.08
CA PRO A 281 -10.00 7.50 5.42
C PRO A 281 -8.61 7.40 6.04
N LEU A 282 -8.16 8.49 6.67
CA LEU A 282 -6.95 8.51 7.47
C LEU A 282 -7.30 8.30 8.95
N GLY A 283 -6.34 7.74 9.71
CA GLY A 283 -6.46 7.61 11.17
C GLY A 283 -7.42 6.51 11.63
N THR A 284 -7.78 5.59 10.74
CA THR A 284 -8.47 4.35 11.10
C THR A 284 -7.51 3.38 11.78
N THR A 285 -8.00 2.63 12.77
CA THR A 285 -7.20 1.69 13.56
C THR A 285 -7.10 0.33 12.87
N ASP A 286 -8.23 -0.26 12.48
CA ASP A 286 -8.29 -1.67 12.06
C ASP A 286 -8.74 -1.85 10.59
N THR A 287 -8.90 -0.76 9.83
CA THR A 287 -9.43 -0.81 8.45
C THR A 287 -8.41 -1.35 7.43
N PHE A 288 -7.13 -1.07 7.63
CA PHE A 288 -6.07 -1.40 6.67
C PHE A 288 -4.94 -2.18 7.34
N THR A 289 -4.91 -3.49 7.09
CA THR A 289 -3.90 -4.39 7.64
C THR A 289 -3.29 -5.25 6.54
N ASN A 290 -1.98 -5.37 6.56
CA ASN A 290 -1.19 -6.27 5.73
C ASN A 290 -0.87 -7.53 6.52
N TYR A 291 -1.41 -8.66 6.09
CA TYR A 291 -1.11 -9.95 6.68
C TYR A 291 0.08 -10.63 6.01
N TRP A 292 1.05 -11.08 6.82
CA TRP A 292 2.25 -11.78 6.34
C TRP A 292 2.22 -13.25 6.76
N SER A 293 2.05 -14.14 5.77
CA SER A 293 2.07 -15.59 5.96
C SER A 293 3.50 -16.12 6.18
N PRO A 294 3.67 -17.30 6.82
CA PRO A 294 4.98 -17.94 6.93
C PRO A 294 5.61 -18.21 5.55
N PRO A 295 6.94 -18.14 5.42
CA PRO A 295 7.65 -18.47 4.20
C PRO A 295 7.72 -19.99 3.98
N ASP A 296 7.94 -20.41 2.74
CA ASP A 296 8.08 -21.82 2.34
C ASP A 296 9.48 -22.39 2.62
N PHE A 297 9.97 -22.18 3.84
CA PHE A 297 11.23 -22.76 4.31
C PHE A 297 10.97 -23.80 5.39
N TRP A 298 11.68 -24.92 5.31
CA TRP A 298 11.57 -25.99 6.31
C TRP A 298 11.86 -25.52 7.74
N GLY A 299 12.76 -24.55 7.90
CA GLY A 299 13.11 -23.97 9.20
C GLY A 299 12.05 -23.04 9.81
N SER A 300 11.05 -22.63 9.02
CA SER A 300 10.07 -21.59 9.39
C SER A 300 8.62 -22.06 9.24
N VAL A 301 8.41 -23.37 9.15
CA VAL A 301 7.07 -23.99 9.06
C VAL A 301 6.24 -23.62 10.29
N ASN A 302 5.04 -23.08 10.05
CA ASN A 302 4.09 -22.62 11.08
C ASN A 302 4.68 -21.57 12.05
N GLN A 303 5.67 -20.79 11.60
CA GLN A 303 6.24 -19.70 12.37
C GLN A 303 5.86 -18.37 11.74
N ALA A 304 5.30 -17.47 12.55
CA ALA A 304 5.02 -16.13 12.12
C ALA A 304 6.35 -15.40 11.83
N PRO A 305 6.44 -14.66 10.71
CA PRO A 305 7.62 -13.87 10.41
C PRO A 305 7.88 -12.78 11.48
N ASN A 306 9.14 -12.51 11.80
CA ASN A 306 9.50 -11.45 12.75
C ASN A 306 9.08 -10.07 12.22
N GLY A 307 8.52 -9.20 13.06
CA GLY A 307 7.95 -7.92 12.63
C GLY A 307 8.91 -7.00 11.85
N ALA A 308 10.20 -7.00 12.17
CA ALA A 308 11.24 -6.23 11.46
C ALA A 308 11.65 -6.85 10.10
N ASP A 309 11.49 -8.16 9.96
CA ASP A 309 11.87 -8.92 8.76
C ASP A 309 10.64 -9.23 7.88
N SER A 310 9.42 -8.96 8.37
CA SER A 310 8.13 -9.32 7.75
C SER A 310 7.98 -8.86 6.31
N GLU A 311 8.55 -7.70 5.96
CA GLU A 311 8.51 -7.15 4.61
C GLU A 311 9.59 -7.72 3.66
N VAL A 312 10.49 -8.55 4.19
CA VAL A 312 11.76 -8.91 3.56
C VAL A 312 12.11 -10.36 3.92
N PHE A 313 11.33 -11.31 3.42
CA PHE A 313 11.81 -12.70 3.35
C PHE A 313 12.08 -13.03 1.89
N VAL A 314 13.38 -13.18 1.59
CA VAL A 314 13.92 -13.76 0.35
C VAL A 314 14.19 -15.23 0.61
#